data_AF-A0A9E7PSW6-F1
#
_entry.id   AF-A0A9E7PSW6-F1
#
_cell.length_a   1.000
_cell.length_b   1.000
_cell.length_c   1.000
_cell.angle_alpha   90.00
_cell.angle_beta   90.00
_cell.angle_gamma   90.00
#
_symmetry.space_group_name_H-M   'P 1'
#
loop_
_entity.id
_entity.type
_entity.pdbx_description
1 polymer ?
#
loop_
_entity_poly.entity_id
_entity_poly.type
_entity_poly.pdbx_seq_one_letter_code
_entity_poly.pdbx_strand_id
1 'polypeptide(L)'
;MTEENLNEEGCPELPVGVEKSLCDCGGIEGLKECLPAETDIEAICNIHRVLADQNRMKILAMLNVQPLCVCVIKVIMDIADSKLSYHLSVLKKAGFVTGEQQGNWIVYNLTEKGREWFLSGNL
;
A
#
# COMPACT_ATOMS: atom_id res chain seq x y z
N MET A 1 10.12 -24.41 -20.70
CA MET A 1 9.63 -25.81 -20.70
C MET A 1 9.77 -26.29 -19.26
N THR A 2 8.83 -25.88 -18.40
CA THR A 2 8.74 -26.35 -17.02
C THR A 2 7.80 -27.54 -17.06
N GLU A 3 8.34 -28.72 -16.79
CA GLU A 3 7.57 -29.96 -16.75
C GLU A 3 6.53 -29.85 -15.62
N GLU A 4 5.25 -29.88 -16.00
CA GLU A 4 4.12 -29.97 -15.10
C GLU A 4 4.06 -31.40 -14.53
N ASN A 5 4.51 -31.58 -13.28
CA ASN A 5 4.26 -32.80 -12.52
C ASN A 5 2.81 -32.75 -11.99
N LEU A 6 1.88 -33.12 -12.86
CA LEU A 6 0.47 -33.33 -12.53
C LEU A 6 0.27 -34.79 -12.11
N ASN A 7 -0.46 -35.01 -11.02
CA ASN A 7 -0.92 -36.34 -10.63
C ASN A 7 -2.05 -36.82 -11.57
N GLU A 8 -2.50 -38.08 -11.40
CA GLU A 8 -3.53 -38.70 -12.26
C GLU A 8 -4.89 -37.98 -12.23
N GLU A 9 -5.10 -37.05 -11.28
CA GLU A 9 -6.31 -36.24 -11.16
C GLU A 9 -6.13 -34.79 -11.68
N GLY A 10 -4.97 -34.45 -12.26
CA GLY A 10 -4.68 -33.12 -12.79
C GLY A 10 -4.35 -32.08 -11.71
N CYS A 11 -4.00 -32.53 -10.50
CA CYS A 11 -3.57 -31.67 -9.39
C CYS A 11 -2.03 -31.66 -9.32
N PRO A 12 -1.38 -30.52 -9.01
CA PRO A 12 0.07 -30.47 -8.84
C PRO A 12 0.52 -31.43 -7.73
N GLU A 13 1.65 -32.12 -7.89
CA GLU A 13 2.28 -32.80 -6.74
C GLU A 13 2.71 -31.75 -5.71
N LEU A 14 2.03 -31.71 -4.56
CA LEU A 14 2.26 -30.74 -3.49
C LEU A 14 3.14 -31.31 -2.37
N PRO A 15 3.95 -30.49 -1.69
CA PRO A 15 4.60 -30.91 -0.45
C PRO A 15 3.53 -31.31 0.60
N VAL A 16 3.76 -32.40 1.34
CA VAL A 16 2.81 -32.98 2.31
C VAL A 16 2.22 -31.94 3.29
N GLY A 17 3.02 -30.96 3.73
CA GLY A 17 2.53 -29.90 4.61
C GLY A 17 1.54 -28.94 3.95
N VAL A 18 1.72 -28.65 2.66
CA VAL A 18 0.84 -27.80 1.85
C VAL A 18 -0.44 -28.56 1.51
N GLU A 19 -0.31 -29.83 1.09
CA GLU A 19 -1.44 -30.71 0.81
C GLU A 19 -2.37 -30.81 2.02
N LYS A 20 -1.83 -31.10 3.20
CA LYS A 20 -2.63 -31.18 4.43
C LYS A 20 -3.35 -29.86 4.73
N SER A 21 -2.65 -28.73 4.66
CA SER A 21 -3.24 -27.41 4.95
C SER A 21 -4.34 -27.03 3.96
N LEU A 22 -4.19 -27.45 2.70
CA LEU A 22 -5.18 -27.27 1.64
C LEU A 22 -6.40 -28.17 1.88
N CYS A 23 -6.20 -29.43 2.27
CA CYS A 23 -7.31 -30.29 2.68
C CYS A 23 -8.06 -29.73 3.89
N ASP A 24 -7.34 -29.23 4.90
CA ASP A 24 -7.92 -28.66 6.13
C ASP A 24 -8.82 -27.44 5.85
N CYS A 25 -8.57 -26.68 4.77
CA CYS A 25 -9.42 -25.57 4.35
C CYS A 25 -10.45 -25.91 3.25
N GLY A 26 -10.64 -27.18 2.89
CA GLY A 26 -11.64 -27.59 1.89
C GLY A 26 -11.13 -27.71 0.45
N GLY A 27 -9.83 -27.91 0.26
CA GLY A 27 -9.19 -28.05 -1.04
C GLY A 27 -9.02 -26.71 -1.76
N ILE A 28 -8.85 -26.77 -3.09
CA ILE A 28 -8.72 -25.57 -3.93
C ILE A 28 -9.97 -24.70 -3.86
N GLU A 29 -11.16 -25.30 -3.84
CA GLU A 29 -12.42 -24.55 -3.78
C GLU A 29 -12.59 -23.85 -2.44
N GLY A 30 -12.31 -24.52 -1.32
CA GLY A 30 -12.33 -23.88 -0.01
C GLY A 30 -11.30 -22.77 0.13
N LEU A 31 -10.11 -22.91 -0.48
CA LEU A 31 -9.14 -21.82 -0.56
C LEU A 31 -9.68 -20.62 -1.35
N LYS A 32 -10.32 -20.83 -2.50
CA LYS A 32 -10.94 -19.76 -3.30
C LYS A 32 -12.02 -19.03 -2.52
N GLU A 33 -12.84 -19.75 -1.75
CA GLU A 33 -13.87 -19.15 -0.87
C GLU A 33 -13.27 -18.33 0.28
N CYS A 34 -12.05 -18.64 0.72
CA CYS A 34 -11.34 -17.88 1.74
C CYS A 34 -10.65 -16.60 1.19
N LEU A 35 -10.52 -16.46 -0.13
CA LEU A 35 -9.91 -15.27 -0.72
C LEU A 35 -10.85 -14.07 -0.56
N PRO A 36 -10.31 -12.85 -0.35
CA PRO A 36 -11.10 -11.63 -0.43
C PRO A 36 -11.77 -11.51 -1.80
N ALA A 37 -12.87 -10.75 -1.87
CA ALA A 37 -13.50 -10.48 -3.16
C ALA A 37 -12.53 -9.76 -4.10
N GLU A 38 -12.65 -10.00 -5.41
CA GLU A 38 -11.78 -9.37 -6.42
C GLU A 38 -11.79 -7.83 -6.29
N THR A 39 -12.93 -7.25 -5.93
CA THR A 39 -13.07 -5.81 -5.67
C THR A 39 -12.23 -5.32 -4.50
N ASP A 40 -12.09 -6.14 -3.45
CA ASP A 40 -11.26 -5.81 -2.29
C ASP A 40 -9.78 -5.88 -2.65
N ILE A 41 -9.37 -6.90 -3.41
CA ILE A 41 -8.02 -7.04 -3.95
C ILE A 41 -7.67 -5.82 -4.82
N GLU A 42 -8.58 -5.41 -5.70
CA GLU A 42 -8.39 -4.23 -6.55
C GLU A 42 -8.24 -2.95 -5.72
N ALA A 43 -9.06 -2.77 -4.68
CA ALA A 43 -8.96 -1.64 -3.77
C ALA A 43 -7.61 -1.60 -3.05
N ILE A 44 -7.14 -2.75 -2.55
CA ILE A 44 -5.82 -2.91 -1.91
C ILE A 44 -4.71 -2.56 -2.90
N CYS A 45 -4.76 -3.10 -4.12
CA CYS A 45 -3.79 -2.83 -5.18
C CYS A 45 -3.72 -1.34 -5.51
N ASN A 46 -4.87 -0.67 -5.60
CA ASN A 46 -4.93 0.76 -5.91
C ASN A 46 -4.27 1.61 -4.82
N ILE A 47 -4.46 1.28 -3.55
CA ILE A 47 -3.75 1.93 -2.44
C ILE A 47 -2.25 1.69 -2.53
N HIS A 48 -1.83 0.44 -2.76
CA HIS A 48 -0.41 0.10 -2.86
C HIS A 48 0.27 0.79 -4.05
N ARG A 49 -0.39 0.94 -5.19
CA ARG A 49 0.12 1.72 -6.34
C ARG A 49 0.37 3.19 -5.97
N VAL A 50 -0.49 3.78 -5.15
CA VAL A 50 -0.24 5.13 -4.62
C VAL A 50 0.99 5.12 -3.72
N LEU A 51 1.16 4.13 -2.85
CA LEU A 51 2.27 4.13 -1.90
C LEU A 51 3.61 3.67 -2.50
N ALA A 52 3.60 2.91 -3.61
CA ALA A 52 4.77 2.39 -4.30
C ALA A 52 5.56 3.46 -5.09
N ASP A 53 5.86 4.59 -4.44
CA ASP A 53 6.75 5.63 -4.93
C ASP A 53 7.58 6.19 -3.79
N GLN A 54 8.89 6.26 -4.02
CA GLN A 54 9.85 6.64 -2.99
C GLN A 54 9.64 8.08 -2.46
N ASN A 55 9.22 9.01 -3.31
CA ASN A 55 9.00 10.40 -2.90
C ASN A 55 7.76 10.51 -2.02
N ARG A 56 6.68 9.81 -2.36
CA ARG A 56 5.47 9.75 -1.53
C ARG A 56 5.75 9.10 -0.19
N MET A 57 6.52 8.01 -0.15
CA MET A 57 6.93 7.39 1.11
C MET A 57 7.80 8.30 1.98
N LYS A 58 8.74 9.03 1.39
CA LYS A 58 9.53 10.05 2.12
C LYS A 58 8.65 11.15 2.70
N ILE A 59 7.68 11.66 1.93
CA ILE A 59 6.73 12.66 2.41
C ILE A 59 5.94 12.14 3.60
N LEU A 60 5.37 10.94 3.49
CA LEU A 60 4.62 10.32 4.58
C LEU A 60 5.50 10.11 5.82
N ALA A 61 6.74 9.64 5.65
CA ALA A 61 7.68 9.43 6.76
C ALA A 61 8.01 10.75 7.48
N MET A 62 8.24 11.83 6.74
CA MET A 62 8.45 13.15 7.34
C MET A 62 7.22 13.64 8.11
N LEU A 63 6.03 13.46 7.55
CA LEU A 63 4.77 13.85 8.18
C LEU A 63 4.39 12.98 9.39
N ASN A 64 4.90 11.75 9.45
CA ASN A 64 4.77 10.89 10.63
C ASN A 64 5.59 11.40 11.82
N VAL A 65 6.68 12.15 11.57
CA VAL A 65 7.45 12.80 12.63
C VAL A 65 6.69 14.00 13.18
N GLN A 66 6.20 14.88 12.30
CA GLN A 66 5.43 16.07 12.68
C GLN A 66 4.72 16.70 11.46
N PRO A 67 3.69 17.55 11.68
CA PRO A 67 3.13 18.39 10.62
C PRO A 67 4.18 19.33 10.03
N LEU A 68 4.19 19.51 8.71
CA LEU A 68 5.18 20.32 8.00
C LEU A 68 4.53 21.23 6.96
N CYS A 69 5.04 22.46 6.83
CA CYS A 69 4.67 23.30 5.70
C CYS A 69 5.34 22.83 4.41
N VAL A 70 4.74 23.14 3.26
CA VAL A 70 5.28 22.77 1.94
C VAL A 70 6.73 23.22 1.74
N CYS A 71 7.12 24.36 2.32
CA CYS A 71 8.46 24.91 2.19
C CYS A 71 9.51 24.05 2.90
N VAL A 72 9.20 23.49 4.08
CA VAL A 72 10.11 22.56 4.78
C VAL A 72 10.20 21.25 4.03
N ILE A 73 9.07 20.71 3.56
CA ILE A 73 9.05 19.48 2.75
C ILE A 73 9.94 19.66 1.51
N LYS A 74 9.83 20.80 0.82
CA LYS A 74 10.66 21.14 -0.35
C LYS A 74 12.15 21.18 -0.04
N VAL A 75 12.56 21.73 1.10
CA VAL A 75 13.99 21.80 1.47
C VAL A 75 14.60 20.41 1.64
N ILE A 76 13.82 19.46 2.16
CA ILE A 76 14.28 18.07 2.36
C ILE A 76 14.19 17.26 1.06
N MET A 77 13.16 17.54 0.25
CA MET A 77 12.90 16.86 -1.01
C MET A 77 13.66 17.52 -2.15
N ASP A 78 14.78 16.94 -2.57
CA ASP A 78 15.56 17.39 -3.72
C ASP A 78 14.87 17.09 -5.07
N ILE A 79 13.70 17.70 -5.29
CA ILE A 79 12.88 17.55 -6.50
C ILE A 79 12.25 18.88 -6.91
N ALA A 80 11.81 18.96 -8.17
CA ALA A 80 11.09 20.12 -8.69
C ALA A 80 9.73 20.36 -7.98
N ASP A 81 9.34 21.63 -7.83
CA ASP A 81 8.10 22.07 -7.17
C ASP A 81 6.84 21.46 -7.78
N SER A 82 6.80 21.33 -9.11
CA SER A 82 5.69 20.70 -9.83
C SER A 82 5.55 19.21 -9.48
N LYS A 83 6.68 18.52 -9.30
CA LYS A 83 6.73 17.11 -8.91
C LYS A 83 6.32 16.94 -7.44
N LEU A 84 6.78 17.81 -6.54
CA LEU A 84 6.35 17.81 -5.14
C LEU A 84 4.83 18.02 -5.02
N SER A 85 4.31 19.02 -5.73
CA SER A 85 2.87 19.34 -5.75
C SER A 85 2.04 18.16 -6.28
N TYR A 86 2.54 17.46 -7.30
CA TYR A 86 1.92 16.23 -7.81
C TYR A 86 1.86 15.14 -6.73
N HIS A 87 2.98 14.84 -6.06
CA HIS A 87 3.01 13.82 -5.01
C HIS A 87 2.07 14.15 -3.84
N LEU A 88 2.04 15.41 -3.38
CA LEU A 88 1.12 15.87 -2.34
C LEU A 88 -0.35 15.77 -2.79
N SER A 89 -0.66 16.11 -4.04
CA SER A 89 -2.01 15.97 -4.60
C SER A 89 -2.46 14.52 -4.67
N VAL A 90 -1.59 13.61 -5.12
CA VAL A 90 -1.86 12.17 -5.16
C VAL A 90 -2.13 11.62 -3.77
N LEU A 91 -1.27 11.95 -2.79
CA LEU A 91 -1.45 11.52 -1.40
C LEU A 91 -2.74 12.07 -0.77
N LYS A 92 -3.07 13.34 -1.06
CA LYS A 92 -4.30 13.98 -0.58
C LYS A 92 -5.53 13.31 -1.17
N LYS A 93 -5.55 13.04 -2.48
CA LYS A 93 -6.64 12.32 -3.16
C LYS A 93 -6.83 10.90 -2.63
N ALA A 94 -5.73 10.21 -2.31
CA ALA A 94 -5.77 8.88 -1.71
C ALA A 94 -6.13 8.89 -0.21
N GLY A 95 -6.27 10.08 0.39
CA GLY A 95 -6.70 10.27 1.77
C GLY A 95 -5.61 9.99 2.82
N PHE A 96 -4.33 10.06 2.46
CA PHE A 96 -3.21 9.83 3.39
C PHE A 96 -2.76 11.12 4.11
N VAL A 97 -2.97 12.28 3.48
CA VAL A 97 -2.56 13.57 4.02
C VAL A 97 -3.67 14.59 3.89
N THR A 98 -3.73 15.54 4.83
CA THR A 98 -4.50 16.77 4.71
C THR A 98 -3.54 17.93 4.52
N GLY A 99 -4.04 19.05 3.99
CA GLY A 99 -3.29 20.30 3.89
C GLY A 99 -4.23 21.45 4.21
N GLU A 100 -3.85 22.26 5.21
CA GLU A 100 -4.65 23.35 5.76
C GLU A 100 -3.90 24.67 5.63
N GLN A 101 -4.62 25.74 5.25
CA GLN A 101 -4.06 27.07 5.17
C GLN A 101 -3.91 27.66 6.58
N GLN A 102 -2.69 28.03 6.95
CA GLN A 102 -2.36 28.70 8.21
C GLN A 102 -1.60 29.99 7.89
N GLY A 103 -2.32 31.11 7.85
CA GLY A 103 -1.78 32.40 7.42
C GLY A 103 -1.30 32.34 5.97
N ASN A 104 0.02 32.49 5.76
CA ASN A 104 0.65 32.45 4.44
C ASN A 104 1.13 31.06 4.02
N TRP A 105 0.90 30.02 4.84
CA TRP A 105 1.46 28.69 4.65
C TRP A 105 0.37 27.64 4.46
N ILE A 106 0.68 26.60 3.70
CA ILE A 106 -0.10 25.35 3.72
C ILE A 106 0.69 24.35 4.56
N VAL A 107 0.09 23.92 5.67
CA VAL A 107 0.64 22.90 6.57
C VAL A 107 0.00 21.56 6.25
N TYR A 108 0.83 20.56 5.98
CA TYR A 108 0.40 19.19 5.74
C TYR A 108 0.51 18.36 7.01
N ASN A 109 -0.43 17.44 7.18
CA ASN A 109 -0.45 16.47 8.27
C ASN A 109 -0.91 15.10 7.77
N LEU A 110 -0.58 14.02 8.48
CA LEU A 110 -1.18 12.72 8.22
C LEU A 110 -2.67 12.74 8.57
N THR A 111 -3.48 12.06 7.78
CA THR A 111 -4.85 11.69 8.17
C THR A 111 -4.83 10.53 9.17
N GLU A 112 -5.99 10.14 9.69
CA GLU A 112 -6.14 8.90 10.46
C GLU A 112 -5.70 7.68 9.65
N LYS A 113 -6.23 7.54 8.42
CA LYS A 113 -5.79 6.52 7.45
C LYS A 113 -4.27 6.52 7.23
N GLY A 114 -3.68 7.72 7.13
CA GLY A 114 -2.24 7.88 7.01
C GLY A 114 -1.50 7.30 8.21
N ARG A 115 -1.94 7.60 9.43
CA ARG A 115 -1.34 7.09 10.68
C ARG A 115 -1.52 5.58 10.86
N GLU A 116 -2.72 5.06 10.61
CA GLU A 116 -3.01 3.62 10.71
C GLU A 116 -2.10 2.78 9.80
N TRP A 117 -1.80 3.30 8.62
CA TRP A 117 -0.88 2.64 7.69
C TRP A 117 0.55 2.49 8.27
N PHE A 118 1.03 3.46 9.08
CA PHE A 118 2.31 3.33 9.78
C PHE A 118 2.24 2.35 10.97
N LEU A 119 1.14 2.38 11.74
CA LEU A 119 0.98 1.53 12.93
C LEU A 119 0.86 0.04 12.60
N SER A 120 0.48 -0.31 11.37
CA SER A 120 0.38 -1.69 10.90
C SER A 120 1.74 -2.34 10.58
N GLY A 121 2.87 -1.70 10.88
CA GLY A 121 4.21 -2.30 10.76
C GLY A 121 4.79 -2.24 9.35
N ASN A 122 4.33 -1.31 8.51
CA ASN A 122 4.81 -1.14 7.14
C ASN A 122 6.09 -0.26 7.03
N LEU A 123 6.88 -0.17 8.11
CA LEU A 123 8.18 0.50 8.20
C LEU A 123 9.11 -0.16 9.22
#